data_AF-A0A6C1BRN6-F1
#
_entry.id   AF-A0A6C1BRN6-F1
#
_cell.length_a   1.000
_cell.length_b   1.000
_cell.length_c   1.000
_cell.angle_alpha   90.00
_cell.angle_beta   90.00
_cell.angle_gamma   90.00
#
_symmetry.space_group_name_H-M   'P 1'
#
loop_
_entity.id
_entity.type
_entity.pdbx_description
1 polymer ?
#
loop_
_entity_poly.entity_id
_entity_poly.type
_entity_poly.pdbx_seq_one_letter_code
_entity_poly.pdbx_strand_id
1 'polypeptide(L)'
;MRKALAILTALAGFSTLALAQPPYMGKKEHKLWCQQNWDRCKQFREEALKIRERNIQRERECLQKAKDFWAFEECKAQVKVQGKREMSELRQRFMEGVSR
;
A
#
# COMPACT_ATOMS: atom_id res chain seq x y z
N MET A 1 51.90 26.45 24.47
CA MET A 1 52.14 25.31 25.39
C MET A 1 50.80 24.83 25.94
N ARG A 2 50.42 23.60 25.58
CA ARG A 2 49.58 22.64 26.35
C ARG A 2 48.13 23.06 26.66
N LYS A 3 47.10 22.21 26.56
CA LYS A 3 46.93 20.79 26.24
C LYS A 3 45.41 20.51 26.24
N ALA A 4 45.02 19.54 25.42
CA ALA A 4 43.94 18.55 25.61
C ALA A 4 42.48 19.06 25.65
N LEU A 5 41.65 18.69 24.65
CA LEU A 5 40.90 17.41 24.51
C LEU A 5 39.86 17.25 25.64
N ALA A 6 38.61 16.81 25.42
CA ALA A 6 37.92 16.30 24.25
C ALA A 6 36.42 16.29 24.62
N ILE A 7 35.54 16.73 23.72
CA ILE A 7 34.11 16.49 23.85
C ILE A 7 33.79 15.30 22.95
N LEU A 8 33.80 14.11 23.55
CA LEU A 8 33.27 12.89 22.97
C LEU A 8 31.74 12.94 23.04
N THR A 9 31.09 13.52 22.04
CA THR A 9 29.68 13.26 21.78
C THR A 9 29.57 12.02 20.90
N ALA A 10 29.58 10.86 21.57
CA ALA A 10 29.14 9.60 20.98
C ALA A 10 27.61 9.65 20.80
N LEU A 11 27.14 10.25 19.70
CA LEU A 11 25.82 9.97 19.16
C LEU A 11 25.89 8.64 18.41
N ALA A 12 25.95 7.57 19.20
CA ALA A 12 25.79 6.22 18.70
C ALA A 12 24.38 6.09 18.10
N GLY A 13 24.37 5.66 16.84
CA GLY A 13 23.18 5.48 16.04
C GLY A 13 22.13 4.62 16.73
N PHE A 14 20.94 5.18 16.80
CA PHE A 14 19.74 4.44 16.43
C PHE A 14 19.06 5.27 15.36
N SER A 15 19.58 5.18 14.13
CA SER A 15 18.76 5.36 12.94
C SER A 15 17.72 4.25 13.03
N THR A 16 16.63 4.53 13.74
CA THR A 16 15.38 3.86 13.46
C THR A 16 15.16 4.11 11.97
N LEU A 17 15.45 3.09 11.18
CA LEU A 17 14.76 2.84 9.93
C LEU A 17 13.29 2.85 10.34
N ALA A 18 12.72 4.05 10.39
CA ALA A 18 11.32 4.23 10.12
C ALA A 18 11.15 3.47 8.82
N LEU A 19 10.52 2.30 8.91
CA LEU A 19 9.78 1.70 7.84
C LEU A 19 8.80 2.78 7.41
N ALA A 20 9.29 3.74 6.63
CA ALA A 20 8.52 4.75 6.00
C ALA A 20 7.64 3.95 5.07
N GLN A 21 6.41 3.67 5.53
CA GLN A 21 5.34 3.37 4.62
C GLN A 21 5.44 4.45 3.54
N PRO A 22 5.67 4.07 2.26
CA PRO A 22 5.80 5.06 1.22
C PRO A 22 4.60 6.00 1.32
N PRO A 23 4.80 7.33 1.25
CA PRO A 23 3.74 8.29 1.50
C PRO A 23 2.55 7.90 0.64
N TYR A 24 1.43 7.62 1.29
CA TYR A 24 0.21 7.21 0.62
C TYR A 24 -0.13 8.28 -0.41
N MET A 25 0.11 7.99 -1.70
CA MET A 25 -0.20 8.95 -2.75
C MET A 25 -1.70 9.23 -2.74
N GLY A 26 -2.06 10.47 -2.42
CA GLY A 26 -3.43 10.95 -2.42
C GLY A 26 -4.04 10.86 -3.81
N LYS A 27 -5.38 10.98 -3.90
CA LYS A 27 -6.10 10.93 -5.19
C LYS A 27 -5.54 11.93 -6.22
N LYS A 28 -5.13 13.12 -5.76
CA LYS A 28 -4.56 14.18 -6.61
C LYS A 28 -3.18 13.79 -7.14
N GLU A 29 -2.31 13.29 -6.27
CA GLU A 29 -0.94 12.90 -6.61
C GLU A 29 -0.93 11.71 -7.58
N HIS A 30 -1.78 10.71 -7.34
CA HIS A 30 -1.92 9.56 -8.26
C HIS A 30 -2.37 9.99 -9.66
N LYS A 31 -3.25 11.00 -9.77
CA LYS A 31 -3.67 11.54 -11.06
C LYS A 31 -2.48 12.17 -11.81
N LEU A 32 -1.68 12.96 -11.11
CA LEU A 32 -0.48 13.59 -11.69
C LEU A 32 0.55 12.54 -12.12
N TRP A 33 0.81 11.54 -11.27
CA TRP A 33 1.72 10.44 -11.61
C TRP A 33 1.27 9.70 -12.87
N CYS A 34 -0.03 9.40 -13.00
CA CYS A 34 -0.59 8.77 -14.19
C CYS A 34 -0.45 9.62 -15.46
N GLN A 35 -0.55 10.95 -15.35
CA GLN A 35 -0.32 11.84 -16.50
C GLN A 35 1.13 11.79 -16.97
N GLN A 36 2.08 11.67 -16.03
CA GLN A 36 3.52 11.61 -16.33
C GLN A 36 3.99 10.21 -16.75
N ASN A 37 3.31 9.15 -16.31
CA ASN A 37 3.74 7.76 -16.46
C ASN A 37 2.63 6.89 -17.08
N TRP A 38 2.07 7.31 -18.22
CA TRP A 38 0.83 6.76 -18.73
C TRP A 38 0.85 5.24 -18.95
N ASP A 39 1.89 4.68 -19.58
CA ASP A 39 1.95 3.23 -19.83
C ASP A 39 2.06 2.41 -18.54
N ARG A 40 2.82 2.91 -17.57
CA ARG A 40 2.92 2.26 -16.24
C ARG A 40 1.62 2.39 -15.46
N CYS A 41 0.93 3.52 -15.58
CA CYS A 41 -0.40 3.71 -15.02
C CYS A 41 -1.43 2.79 -15.66
N LYS A 42 -1.35 2.53 -16.97
CA LYS A 42 -2.22 1.57 -17.68
C LYS A 42 -2.10 0.18 -17.08
N GLN A 43 -0.88 -0.33 -16.91
CA GLN A 43 -0.63 -1.61 -16.26
C GLN A 43 -1.15 -1.66 -14.81
N PHE A 44 -0.91 -0.59 -14.03
CA PHE A 44 -1.46 -0.48 -12.68
C PHE A 44 -2.99 -0.56 -12.67
N ARG A 45 -3.65 0.15 -13.60
CA ARG A 45 -5.12 0.17 -13.73
C ARG A 45 -5.66 -1.20 -14.10
N GLU A 46 -5.04 -1.91 -15.02
CA GLU A 46 -5.43 -3.27 -15.40
C GLU A 46 -5.34 -4.23 -14.21
N GLU A 47 -4.23 -4.23 -13.47
CA GLU A 47 -4.07 -5.06 -12.28
C GLU A 47 -5.05 -4.68 -11.16
N ALA A 48 -5.32 -3.38 -10.99
CA ALA A 48 -6.31 -2.87 -10.04
C ALA A 48 -7.75 -3.34 -10.39
N LEU A 49 -8.08 -3.42 -11.68
CA LEU A 49 -9.36 -3.96 -12.15
C LEU A 49 -9.47 -5.46 -11.85
N LYS A 50 -8.41 -6.24 -12.08
CA LYS A 50 -8.38 -7.67 -11.73
C LYS A 50 -8.61 -7.91 -10.23
N ILE A 51 -8.00 -7.10 -9.36
CA ILE A 51 -8.26 -7.15 -7.91
C ILE A 51 -9.74 -6.88 -7.61
N ARG A 52 -10.32 -5.87 -8.24
CA ARG A 52 -11.72 -5.50 -8.05
C ARG A 52 -12.67 -6.62 -8.50
N GLU A 53 -12.42 -7.21 -9.65
CA GLU A 53 -13.20 -8.34 -10.17
C GLU A 53 -13.15 -9.54 -9.22
N ARG A 54 -11.96 -9.91 -8.73
CA ARG A 54 -11.83 -10.97 -7.72
C ARG A 54 -12.60 -10.67 -6.43
N ASN A 55 -12.55 -9.43 -5.94
CA ASN A 55 -13.29 -9.05 -4.75
C ASN A 55 -14.80 -9.11 -4.96
N ILE A 56 -15.30 -8.65 -6.12
CA ILE A 56 -16.72 -8.79 -6.49
C ILE A 56 -17.12 -10.27 -6.49
N GLN A 57 -16.29 -11.14 -7.07
CA GLN A 57 -16.56 -12.57 -7.10
C GLN A 57 -16.60 -13.17 -5.68
N ARG A 58 -15.63 -12.82 -4.83
CA ARG A 58 -15.61 -13.25 -3.42
C ARG A 58 -16.82 -12.74 -2.64
N GLU A 59 -17.26 -11.49 -2.85
CA GLU A 59 -18.48 -10.95 -2.23
C GLU A 59 -19.74 -11.70 -2.70
N ARG A 60 -19.81 -12.09 -3.98
CA ARG A 60 -20.90 -12.95 -4.49
C ARG A 60 -20.88 -14.32 -3.81
N GLU A 61 -19.72 -14.93 -3.63
CA GLU A 61 -19.61 -16.19 -2.91
C GLU A 61 -20.01 -16.06 -1.44
N CYS A 62 -19.63 -14.98 -0.77
CA CYS A 62 -20.10 -14.69 0.59
C CYS A 62 -21.63 -14.68 0.63
N LEU A 63 -22.28 -14.00 -0.33
CA LEU A 63 -23.74 -13.93 -0.40
C LEU A 63 -24.39 -15.30 -0.63
N GLN A 64 -23.82 -16.13 -1.52
CA GLN A 64 -24.36 -17.45 -1.84
C GLN A 64 -24.20 -18.46 -0.68
N LYS A 65 -23.15 -18.33 0.13
CA LYS A 65 -22.82 -19.27 1.22
C LYS A 65 -23.34 -18.83 2.59
N ALA A 66 -23.72 -17.56 2.75
CA ALA A 66 -24.15 -17.03 4.03
C ALA A 66 -25.47 -17.67 4.50
N LYS A 67 -25.52 -18.06 5.78
CA LYS A 67 -26.73 -18.60 6.41
C LYS A 67 -27.72 -17.51 6.79
N ASP A 68 -27.22 -16.32 7.06
CA ASP A 68 -27.98 -15.15 7.49
C ASP A 68 -27.23 -13.85 7.11
N PHE A 69 -27.86 -12.72 7.43
CA PHE A 69 -27.32 -11.39 7.17
C PHE A 69 -25.96 -11.14 7.85
N TRP A 70 -25.77 -11.60 9.09
CA TRP A 70 -24.55 -11.31 9.85
C TRP A 70 -23.36 -12.12 9.34
N ALA A 71 -23.59 -13.39 8.97
CA ALA A 71 -22.59 -14.21 8.31
C ALA A 71 -22.14 -13.61 6.97
N PHE A 72 -23.08 -13.02 6.22
CA PHE A 72 -22.74 -12.28 5.00
C PHE A 72 -21.90 -11.03 5.29
N GLU A 73 -22.31 -10.19 6.25
CA GLU A 73 -21.58 -8.97 6.60
C GLU A 73 -20.16 -9.27 7.11
N GLU A 74 -19.99 -10.32 7.91
CA GLU A 74 -18.68 -10.78 8.39
C GLU A 74 -17.78 -11.20 7.23
N CYS A 75 -18.28 -12.08 6.34
CA CYS A 75 -17.52 -12.53 5.17
C CYS A 75 -17.15 -11.35 4.25
N LYS A 76 -18.12 -10.47 3.96
CA LYS A 76 -17.88 -9.26 3.15
C LYS A 76 -16.83 -8.34 3.77
N ALA A 77 -16.82 -8.19 5.10
CA ALA A 77 -15.81 -7.39 5.79
C ALA A 77 -14.40 -7.96 5.58
N GLN A 78 -14.24 -9.29 5.67
CA GLN A 78 -12.95 -9.96 5.41
C GLN A 78 -12.50 -9.76 3.95
N VAL A 79 -13.41 -9.91 2.98
CA VAL A 79 -13.11 -9.65 1.56
C VAL A 79 -12.65 -8.20 1.35
N LYS A 80 -13.29 -7.21 2.00
CA LYS A 80 -12.86 -5.81 1.93
C LYS A 80 -11.47 -5.59 2.49
N VAL A 81 -11.13 -6.22 3.62
CA VAL A 81 -9.78 -6.13 4.21
C VAL A 81 -8.74 -6.73 3.28
N GLN A 82 -9.00 -7.92 2.73
CA GLN A 82 -8.12 -8.56 1.76
C GLN A 82 -7.94 -7.71 0.51
N GLY A 83 -9.03 -7.16 -0.03
CA GLY A 83 -8.99 -6.28 -1.20
C GLY A 83 -8.17 -5.01 -0.96
N LYS A 84 -8.27 -4.39 0.23
CA LYS A 84 -7.42 -3.26 0.61
C LYS A 84 -5.95 -3.64 0.67
N ARG A 85 -5.63 -4.82 1.22
CA ARG A 85 -4.26 -5.33 1.29
C ARG A 85 -3.68 -5.56 -0.11
N GLU A 86 -4.38 -6.31 -0.98
CA GLU A 86 -3.94 -6.56 -2.37
C GLU A 86 -3.69 -5.25 -3.14
N MET A 87 -4.57 -4.24 -2.95
CA MET A 87 -4.42 -2.93 -3.58
C MET A 87 -3.22 -2.15 -3.02
N SER A 88 -2.95 -2.24 -1.73
CA SER A 88 -1.79 -1.62 -1.09
C SER A 88 -0.49 -2.22 -1.63
N GLU A 89 -0.42 -3.55 -1.71
CA GLU A 89 0.73 -4.27 -2.27
C GLU A 89 0.93 -3.97 -3.76
N LEU A 90 -0.16 -3.85 -4.53
CA LEU A 90 -0.10 -3.41 -5.93
C LEU A 90 0.50 -1.99 -6.03
N ARG A 91 0.03 -1.05 -5.22
CA ARG A 91 0.57 0.32 -5.21
C ARG A 91 2.06 0.32 -4.89
N GLN A 92 2.47 -0.41 -3.86
CA GLN A 92 3.88 -0.50 -3.47
C GLN A 92 4.76 -0.98 -4.64
N ARG A 93 4.38 -2.08 -5.30
CA ARG A 93 5.13 -2.62 -6.46
C ARG A 93 5.29 -1.61 -7.60
N PHE A 94 4.26 -0.81 -7.88
CA PHE A 94 4.32 0.18 -8.96
C PHE A 94 5.06 1.46 -8.57
N MET A 95 5.15 1.75 -7.27
CA MET A 95 5.79 2.94 -6.71
C MET A 95 7.28 2.75 -6.41
N GLU A 96 7.73 1.53 -6.08
CA GLU A 96 9.14 1.23 -5.80
C GLU A 96 10.09 1.44 -6.99
N GLY A 97 9.57 1.67 -8.20
CA GLY A 97 10.39 2.07 -9.35
C GLY A 97 10.22 3.53 -9.79
N VAL A 98 9.72 4.42 -8.92
CA VAL A 98 9.62 5.88 -9.19
C VAL A 98 10.75 6.65 -8.48
N SER A 99 11.50 6.00 -7.57
CA SER A 99 12.57 6.61 -6.77
C SER A 99 14.00 6.33 -7.26
N ARG A 100 14.19 5.97 -8.53
CA ARG A 100 15.51 5.84 -9.16
C ARG A 100 15.62 6.74 -10.37
#